data_AF-A0A4R1F3Q4-F1
#
_entry.id   AF-A0A4R1F3Q4-F1
#
_cell.length_a   1.000
_cell.length_b   1.000
_cell.length_c   1.000
_cell.angle_alpha   90.00
_cell.angle_beta   90.00
_cell.angle_gamma   90.00
#
_symmetry.space_group_name_H-M   'P 1'
#
loop_
_entity.id
_entity.type
_entity.pdbx_description
1 polymer ?
#
loop_
_entity_poly.entity_id
_entity_poly.type
_entity_poly.pdbx_seq_one_letter_code
_entity_poly.pdbx_strand_id
1 'polypeptide(L)'
;MNQHSVQKAYLKNFEVNGRICVYDKDLGKYFKRSANHCASETDYQSEEFESFQNKKIESPGILKLRALAEDIPLKEGDLEVILKWTALHGLRSKLFRKSSGVDYQAEFKERLEIDSLFANYFQYAFVYKSPKDKYFITSDHPVIDFTVQNKISRILVWSPTLAFGFSSIDDFPIHEVETTEIINSMIYSSCNNEIFTNQSTLPIETYEAHIKKWELEYEFKDRKFSVKY
;
A
#
# COMPACT_ATOMS: atom_id res chain seq x y z
N MET A 1 -3.60 11.04 22.01
CA MET A 1 -3.81 11.55 20.63
C MET A 1 -4.53 10.47 19.81
N ASN A 2 -5.20 10.77 18.69
CA ASN A 2 -5.73 9.69 17.82
C ASN A 2 -4.59 9.16 16.94
N GLN A 3 -3.93 8.10 17.39
CA GLN A 3 -2.93 7.43 16.57
C GLN A 3 -3.54 6.94 15.24
N HIS A 4 -2.74 6.81 14.19
CA HIS A 4 -3.11 6.26 12.88
C HIS A 4 -4.23 7.03 12.14
N SER A 5 -4.39 8.32 12.43
CA SER A 5 -5.45 9.16 11.84
C SER A 5 -5.44 9.20 10.30
N VAL A 6 -4.27 9.10 9.68
CA VAL A 6 -4.11 9.09 8.22
C VAL A 6 -4.44 7.73 7.62
N GLN A 7 -4.03 6.63 8.24
CA GLN A 7 -4.44 5.27 7.82
C GLN A 7 -5.97 5.12 7.92
N LYS A 8 -6.57 5.64 8.99
CA LYS A 8 -8.02 5.76 9.13
C LYS A 8 -8.64 6.56 7.98
N ALA A 9 -8.08 7.73 7.65
CA ALA A 9 -8.60 8.56 6.56
C ALA A 9 -8.49 7.87 5.20
N TYR A 10 -7.44 7.09 4.98
CA TYR A 10 -7.25 6.26 3.80
C TYR A 10 -8.31 5.15 3.72
N LEU A 11 -8.50 4.37 4.78
CA LEU A 11 -9.48 3.27 4.81
C LEU A 11 -10.93 3.75 4.64
N LYS A 12 -11.24 5.00 5.01
CA LYS A 12 -12.57 5.58 4.74
C LYS A 12 -12.96 5.60 3.26
N ASN A 13 -12.00 5.60 2.34
CA ASN A 13 -12.29 5.49 0.91
C ASN A 13 -12.96 4.16 0.52
N PHE A 14 -12.91 3.16 1.40
CA PHE A 14 -13.52 1.83 1.21
C PHE A 14 -14.80 1.64 2.05
N GLU A 15 -15.24 2.65 2.80
CA GLU A 15 -16.47 2.56 3.60
C GLU A 15 -17.73 2.65 2.72
N VAL A 16 -18.68 1.76 2.97
CA VAL A 16 -20.06 1.85 2.49
C VAL A 16 -20.96 1.94 3.71
N ASN A 17 -21.71 3.03 3.84
CA ASN A 17 -22.55 3.32 5.01
C ASN A 17 -21.76 3.27 6.35
N GLY A 18 -20.53 3.81 6.35
CA GLY A 18 -19.66 3.89 7.53
C GLY A 18 -19.07 2.55 7.98
N ARG A 19 -19.09 1.53 7.10
CA ARG A 19 -18.54 0.20 7.36
C ARG A 19 -17.70 -0.27 6.18
N ILE A 20 -16.60 -0.94 6.48
CA ILE A 20 -15.75 -1.68 5.55
C ILE A 20 -16.03 -3.17 5.76
N CYS A 21 -16.11 -3.91 4.66
CA CYS A 21 -16.10 -5.36 4.72
C CYS A 21 -14.65 -5.84 4.86
N VAL A 22 -14.38 -6.59 5.91
CA VAL A 22 -13.06 -7.13 6.24
C VAL A 22 -13.10 -8.63 6.01
N TYR A 23 -12.22 -9.14 5.15
CA TYR A 23 -11.95 -10.57 5.04
C TYR A 23 -10.69 -10.89 5.84
N ASP A 24 -10.81 -11.79 6.81
CA ASP A 24 -9.71 -12.30 7.63
C ASP A 24 -9.27 -13.65 7.06
N LYS A 25 -8.03 -13.72 6.55
CA LYS A 25 -7.49 -14.90 5.87
C LYS A 25 -7.33 -16.09 6.82
N ASP A 26 -6.85 -15.85 8.04
CA ASP A 26 -6.63 -16.88 9.05
C ASP A 26 -7.97 -17.53 9.47
N LEU A 27 -9.03 -16.73 9.58
CA LEU A 27 -10.35 -17.21 9.97
C LEU A 27 -11.22 -17.67 8.80
N GLY A 28 -10.87 -17.30 7.56
CA GLY A 28 -11.70 -17.52 6.37
C GLY A 28 -13.08 -16.85 6.48
N LYS A 29 -13.17 -15.69 7.15
CA LYS A 29 -14.45 -15.05 7.53
C LYS A 29 -14.52 -13.58 7.18
N TYR A 30 -15.76 -13.12 6.97
CA TYR A 30 -16.08 -11.72 6.72
C TYR A 30 -16.63 -11.04 7.97
N PHE A 31 -16.22 -9.78 8.17
CA PHE A 31 -16.70 -8.91 9.25
C PHE A 31 -17.02 -7.52 8.70
N LYS A 32 -17.91 -6.80 9.37
CA LYS A 32 -18.18 -5.38 9.05
C LYS A 32 -17.68 -4.48 10.18
N ARG A 33 -16.64 -3.71 9.92
CA ARG A 33 -15.99 -2.83 10.90
C ARG A 33 -15.94 -1.41 10.36
N SER A 34 -15.79 -0.41 11.22
CA SER A 34 -15.52 0.96 10.76
C SER A 34 -14.03 1.12 10.44
N ALA A 35 -13.66 2.07 9.59
CA ALA A 35 -12.27 2.43 9.30
C ALA A 35 -11.47 2.71 10.59
N ASN A 36 -12.12 3.32 11.59
CA ASN A 36 -11.51 3.59 12.89
C ASN A 36 -11.05 2.31 13.59
N HIS A 37 -11.86 1.26 13.54
CA HIS A 37 -11.56 0.00 14.19
C HIS A 37 -10.54 -0.81 13.37
N CYS A 38 -10.55 -0.69 12.05
CA CYS A 38 -9.52 -1.32 11.20
C CYS A 38 -8.14 -0.67 11.38
N ALA A 39 -8.10 0.64 11.63
CA ALA A 39 -6.86 1.41 11.82
C ALA A 39 -6.37 1.48 13.27
N SER A 40 -7.13 0.93 14.24
CA SER A 40 -6.69 0.90 15.64
C SER A 40 -5.69 -0.23 15.85
N GLU A 41 -4.43 0.02 15.52
CA GLU A 41 -3.33 -0.85 15.93
C GLU A 41 -2.96 -0.61 17.41
N THR A 42 -2.26 -1.56 18.01
CA THR A 42 -1.66 -1.40 19.34
C THR A 42 -0.49 -0.42 19.25
N ASP A 43 -0.41 0.56 20.16
CA ASP A 43 0.65 1.60 20.18
C ASP A 43 2.05 0.97 20.07
N TYR A 44 2.63 0.98 18.87
CA TYR A 44 3.94 0.37 18.56
C TYR A 44 5.07 1.40 18.44
N GLN A 45 4.75 2.67 18.68
CA GLN A 45 5.67 3.81 18.58
C GLN A 45 5.30 4.88 19.60
N SER A 46 6.27 5.73 19.97
CA SER A 46 6.00 6.84 20.89
C SER A 46 5.12 7.92 20.23
N GLU A 47 4.38 8.68 21.05
CA GLU A 47 3.53 9.77 20.55
C GLU A 47 4.37 10.86 19.84
N GLU A 48 5.58 11.14 20.31
CA GLU A 48 6.48 12.11 19.68
C GLU A 48 6.90 11.64 18.28
N PHE A 49 7.19 10.34 18.15
CA PHE A 49 7.60 9.75 16.88
C PHE A 49 6.46 9.75 15.87
N GLU A 50 5.26 9.41 16.31
CA GLU A 50 4.07 9.50 15.46
C GLU A 50 3.80 10.95 15.03
N SER A 51 3.86 11.91 15.96
CA SER A 51 3.66 13.32 15.67
C SER A 51 4.65 13.83 14.61
N PHE A 52 5.91 13.41 14.71
CA PHE A 52 6.93 13.69 13.70
C PHE A 52 6.56 13.10 12.33
N GLN A 53 6.24 11.81 12.27
CA GLN A 53 5.89 11.13 11.01
C GLN A 53 4.66 11.75 10.35
N ASN A 54 3.64 12.08 11.14
CA ASN A 54 2.43 12.70 10.63
C ASN A 54 2.72 14.07 10.01
N LYS A 55 3.48 14.92 10.73
CA LYS A 55 3.79 16.28 10.29
C LYS A 55 4.74 16.31 9.08
N LYS A 56 5.71 15.38 9.01
CA LYS A 56 6.79 15.42 8.02
C LYS A 56 6.56 14.54 6.80
N ILE A 57 5.75 13.48 6.93
CA ILE A 57 5.60 12.48 5.88
C ILE A 57 4.12 12.29 5.53
N GLU A 58 3.28 11.94 6.51
CA GLU A 58 1.90 11.52 6.19
C GLU A 58 1.04 12.67 5.67
N SER A 59 1.00 13.79 6.38
CA SER A 59 0.17 14.94 6.02
C SER A 59 0.58 15.56 4.68
N PRO A 60 1.88 15.79 4.40
CA PRO A 60 2.29 16.22 3.06
C PRO A 60 1.97 15.19 1.97
N GLY A 61 2.27 13.91 2.20
CA GLY A 61 2.05 12.85 1.20
C GLY A 61 0.59 12.63 0.85
N ILE A 62 -0.32 12.59 1.84
CA ILE A 62 -1.74 12.41 1.59
C ILE A 62 -2.36 13.57 0.80
N LEU A 63 -1.85 14.79 0.98
CA LEU A 63 -2.28 15.95 0.18
C LEU A 63 -1.86 15.81 -1.28
N LYS A 64 -0.66 15.30 -1.55
CA LYS A 64 -0.18 15.05 -2.91
C LYS A 64 -0.90 13.88 -3.59
N LEU A 65 -1.18 12.82 -2.85
CA LEU A 65 -2.01 11.71 -3.34
C LEU A 65 -3.45 12.16 -3.67
N ARG A 66 -4.05 13.04 -2.85
CA ARG A 66 -5.37 13.63 -3.17
C ARG A 66 -5.32 14.48 -4.44
N ALA A 67 -4.31 15.34 -4.57
CA ALA A 67 -4.14 16.13 -5.79
C ALA A 67 -4.00 15.22 -7.02
N LEU A 68 -3.21 14.14 -6.91
CA LEU A 68 -3.07 13.15 -7.97
C LEU A 68 -4.39 12.42 -8.28
N ALA A 69 -5.20 12.08 -7.26
CA ALA A 69 -6.53 11.49 -7.45
C ALA A 69 -7.51 12.41 -8.20
N GLU A 70 -7.31 13.73 -8.06
CA GLU A 70 -8.10 14.79 -8.71
C GLU A 70 -7.52 15.18 -10.09
N ASP A 71 -6.61 14.38 -10.64
CA ASP A 71 -5.94 14.61 -11.93
C ASP A 71 -5.16 15.96 -11.96
N ILE A 72 -4.70 16.46 -10.81
CA ILE A 72 -3.88 17.67 -10.71
C ILE A 72 -2.42 17.30 -10.99
N PRO A 73 -1.74 17.99 -11.95
CA PRO A 73 -0.34 17.70 -12.27
C PRO A 73 0.60 17.83 -11.08
N LEU A 74 1.51 16.86 -10.94
CA LEU A 74 2.58 16.88 -9.94
C LEU A 74 3.58 18.00 -10.26
N LYS A 75 4.03 18.71 -9.22
CA LYS A 75 5.13 19.66 -9.31
C LYS A 75 6.47 18.99 -9.00
N GLU A 76 7.56 19.68 -9.28
CA GLU A 76 8.90 19.25 -8.88
C GLU A 76 8.93 18.90 -7.38
N GLY A 77 9.45 17.71 -7.05
CA GLY A 77 9.50 17.18 -5.69
C GLY A 77 8.21 16.51 -5.18
N ASP A 78 7.06 16.67 -5.85
CA ASP A 78 5.80 16.06 -5.37
C ASP A 78 5.84 14.52 -5.41
N LEU A 79 6.50 13.95 -6.43
CA LEU A 79 6.70 12.51 -6.52
C LEU A 79 7.52 11.97 -5.35
N GLU A 80 8.62 12.64 -4.97
CA GLU A 80 9.43 12.26 -3.82
C GLU A 80 8.62 12.27 -2.51
N VAL A 81 7.75 13.27 -2.34
CA VAL A 81 6.85 13.38 -1.18
C VAL A 81 5.85 12.21 -1.13
N ILE A 82 5.31 11.81 -2.28
CA ILE A 82 4.43 10.64 -2.39
C ILE A 82 5.21 9.35 -2.10
N LEU A 83 6.41 9.18 -2.65
CA LEU A 83 7.21 7.99 -2.46
C LEU A 83 7.63 7.81 -0.99
N LYS A 84 7.99 8.90 -0.29
CA LYS A 84 8.21 8.87 1.17
C LYS A 84 6.98 8.43 1.95
N TRP A 85 5.79 8.82 1.52
CA TRP A 85 4.54 8.34 2.10
C TRP A 85 4.39 6.83 1.88
N THR A 86 4.61 6.34 0.66
CA THR A 86 4.51 4.89 0.38
C THR A 86 5.53 4.08 1.18
N ALA A 87 6.77 4.58 1.31
CA ALA A 87 7.82 3.95 2.11
C ALA A 87 7.42 3.84 3.59
N LEU A 88 6.89 4.92 4.18
CA LEU A 88 6.39 4.90 5.55
C LEU A 88 5.31 3.82 5.76
N HIS A 89 4.36 3.69 4.83
CA HIS A 89 3.29 2.69 4.93
C HIS A 89 3.77 1.26 4.64
N GLY A 90 4.85 1.09 3.86
CA GLY A 90 5.56 -0.18 3.75
C GLY A 90 6.23 -0.60 5.06
N LEU A 91 6.98 0.31 5.68
CA LEU A 91 7.69 0.08 6.96
C LEU A 91 6.74 -0.07 8.15
N ARG A 92 5.54 0.51 8.10
CA ARG A 92 4.50 0.32 9.11
C ARG A 92 3.71 -0.97 8.93
N SER A 93 3.99 -1.81 7.94
CA SER A 93 3.26 -3.07 7.83
C SER A 93 3.48 -3.96 9.06
N LYS A 94 2.43 -4.67 9.49
CA LYS A 94 2.56 -5.68 10.55
C LYS A 94 3.61 -6.73 10.21
N LEU A 95 3.76 -7.05 8.93
CA LEU A 95 4.74 -7.99 8.42
C LEU A 95 6.18 -7.51 8.70
N PHE A 96 6.49 -6.24 8.42
CA PHE A 96 7.78 -5.65 8.77
C PHE A 96 8.02 -5.68 10.28
N ARG A 97 7.08 -5.19 11.08
CA ARG A 97 7.25 -5.04 12.53
C ARG A 97 7.32 -6.37 13.29
N LYS A 98 6.72 -7.44 12.77
CA LYS A 98 6.76 -8.78 13.39
C LYS A 98 7.99 -9.59 12.98
N SER A 99 8.80 -9.09 12.05
CA SER A 99 10.05 -9.75 11.66
C SER A 99 11.02 -9.78 12.86
N SER A 100 11.58 -10.95 13.14
CA SER A 100 12.41 -11.17 14.32
C SER A 100 13.62 -10.24 14.32
N GLY A 101 13.81 -9.49 15.41
CA GLY A 101 14.97 -8.62 15.60
C GLY A 101 14.83 -7.21 15.04
N VAL A 102 13.65 -6.83 14.53
CA VAL A 102 13.39 -5.46 14.07
C VAL A 102 12.94 -4.57 15.24
N ASP A 103 13.72 -3.55 15.55
CA ASP A 103 13.25 -2.41 16.36
C ASP A 103 12.78 -1.31 15.40
N TYR A 104 11.48 -1.26 15.13
CA TYR A 104 10.90 -0.32 14.17
C TYR A 104 11.30 1.13 14.45
N GLN A 105 11.28 1.57 15.72
CA GLN A 105 11.56 2.98 16.02
C GLN A 105 13.06 3.29 15.89
N ALA A 106 13.93 2.35 16.28
CA ALA A 106 15.38 2.52 16.13
C ALA A 106 15.84 2.45 14.66
N GLU A 107 15.25 1.54 13.86
CA GLU A 107 15.65 1.28 12.47
C GLU A 107 14.93 2.19 11.46
N PHE A 108 13.82 2.84 11.84
CA PHE A 108 13.00 3.61 10.91
C PHE A 108 13.79 4.61 10.07
N LYS A 109 14.72 5.34 10.69
CA LYS A 109 15.48 6.38 9.99
C LYS A 109 16.35 5.78 8.90
N GLU A 110 17.11 4.74 9.22
CA GLU A 110 17.97 4.03 8.26
C GLU A 110 17.13 3.42 7.14
N ARG A 111 16.02 2.76 7.46
CA ARG A 111 15.14 2.14 6.47
C ARG A 111 14.48 3.17 5.56
N LEU A 112 14.03 4.30 6.11
CA LEU A 112 13.47 5.40 5.33
C LEU A 112 14.53 6.04 4.43
N GLU A 113 15.78 6.15 4.87
CA GLU A 113 16.91 6.61 4.05
C GLU A 113 17.18 5.66 2.88
N ILE A 114 17.17 4.34 3.12
CA ILE A 114 17.29 3.32 2.07
C ILE A 114 16.15 3.46 1.04
N ASP A 115 14.90 3.54 1.47
CA ASP A 115 13.75 3.74 0.57
C ASP A 115 13.86 5.08 -0.19
N SER A 116 14.39 6.13 0.46
CA SER A 116 14.60 7.44 -0.18
C SER A 116 15.67 7.39 -1.28
N LEU A 117 16.73 6.59 -1.10
CA LEU A 117 17.72 6.35 -2.16
C LEU A 117 17.10 5.59 -3.34
N PHE A 118 16.20 4.65 -3.04
CA PHE A 118 15.47 3.90 -4.07
C PHE A 118 14.35 4.73 -4.73
N ALA A 119 13.86 5.80 -4.11
CA ALA A 119 12.79 6.63 -4.65
C ALA A 119 13.10 7.18 -6.06
N ASN A 120 14.37 7.50 -6.34
CA ASN A 120 14.82 7.97 -7.66
C ASN A 120 14.67 6.94 -8.78
N TYR A 121 14.48 5.66 -8.42
CA TYR A 121 14.15 4.62 -9.39
C TYR A 121 12.77 4.85 -10.03
N PHE A 122 11.80 5.34 -9.26
CA PHE A 122 10.46 5.64 -9.75
C PHE A 122 10.43 7.05 -10.35
N GLN A 123 10.38 7.13 -11.67
CA GLN A 123 10.40 8.40 -12.41
C GLN A 123 8.99 8.83 -12.84
N TYR A 124 8.05 7.91 -12.85
CA TYR A 124 6.69 8.11 -13.34
C TYR A 124 5.66 7.72 -12.29
N ALA A 125 4.54 8.45 -12.28
CA ALA A 125 3.36 8.14 -11.49
C ALA A 125 2.13 8.08 -12.40
N PHE A 126 1.32 7.04 -12.22
CA PHE A 126 0.15 6.74 -13.04
C PHE A 126 -1.09 6.70 -12.16
N VAL A 127 -2.21 7.16 -12.72
CA VAL A 127 -3.53 7.00 -12.13
C VAL A 127 -4.29 5.97 -12.95
N TYR A 128 -4.62 4.84 -12.32
CA TYR A 128 -5.45 3.80 -12.92
C TYR A 128 -6.85 3.87 -12.32
N LYS A 129 -7.86 4.06 -13.17
CA LYS A 129 -9.27 4.04 -12.79
C LYS A 129 -9.86 2.69 -13.18
N SER A 130 -10.49 1.98 -12.24
CA SER A 130 -11.07 0.67 -12.53
C SER A 130 -12.22 0.81 -13.54
N PRO A 131 -12.42 -0.20 -14.42
CA PRO A 131 -13.63 -0.30 -15.21
C PRO A 131 -14.91 -0.31 -14.32
N LYS A 132 -16.05 0.09 -14.90
CA LYS A 132 -17.32 0.33 -14.17
C LYS A 132 -17.83 -0.88 -13.37
N ASP A 133 -17.49 -2.09 -13.80
CA ASP A 133 -17.88 -3.38 -13.22
C ASP A 133 -16.76 -4.04 -12.39
N LYS A 134 -15.62 -3.36 -12.26
CA LYS A 134 -14.45 -3.84 -11.53
C LYS A 134 -14.19 -2.97 -10.32
N TYR A 135 -13.52 -3.55 -9.33
CA TYR A 135 -13.22 -2.88 -8.07
C TYR A 135 -11.86 -3.31 -7.55
N PHE A 136 -11.18 -2.39 -6.88
CA PHE A 136 -10.00 -2.70 -6.10
C PHE A 136 -10.33 -3.08 -4.66
N ILE A 137 -9.51 -3.95 -4.09
CA ILE A 137 -9.41 -4.18 -2.65
C ILE A 137 -8.18 -3.45 -2.09
N THR A 138 -8.05 -3.36 -0.78
CA THR A 138 -6.79 -3.02 -0.11
C THR A 138 -6.57 -3.96 1.08
N SER A 139 -5.53 -3.75 1.87
CA SER A 139 -5.20 -4.61 3.01
C SER A 139 -4.52 -3.87 4.14
N ASP A 140 -4.15 -4.62 5.18
CA ASP A 140 -3.25 -4.18 6.25
C ASP A 140 -1.80 -3.89 5.76
N HIS A 141 -1.53 -4.10 4.47
CA HIS A 141 -0.33 -3.69 3.73
C HIS A 141 -0.72 -3.04 2.38
N PRO A 142 -1.01 -1.72 2.35
CA PRO A 142 -1.66 -1.08 1.19
C PRO A 142 -0.71 -0.73 0.03
N VAL A 143 0.60 -0.86 0.22
CA VAL A 143 1.64 -0.57 -0.79
C VAL A 143 2.28 -1.88 -1.22
N ILE A 144 2.36 -2.12 -2.53
CA ILE A 144 2.88 -3.38 -3.08
C ILE A 144 3.93 -3.07 -4.11
N ASP A 145 5.07 -3.73 -3.98
CA ASP A 145 6.12 -3.74 -4.98
C ASP A 145 6.11 -5.08 -5.70
N PHE A 146 6.15 -5.06 -7.03
CA PHE A 146 6.24 -6.27 -7.85
C PHE A 146 7.23 -6.05 -8.98
N THR A 147 7.77 -7.16 -9.49
CA THR A 147 8.79 -7.14 -10.54
C THR A 147 8.22 -7.69 -11.83
N VAL A 148 8.26 -6.90 -12.91
CA VAL A 148 7.91 -7.32 -14.28
C VAL A 148 9.13 -7.11 -15.16
N GLN A 149 9.63 -8.19 -15.78
CA GLN A 149 10.80 -8.12 -16.68
C GLN A 149 12.01 -7.39 -16.07
N ASN A 150 12.35 -7.70 -14.81
CA ASN A 150 13.41 -7.05 -14.01
C ASN A 150 13.18 -5.57 -13.69
N LYS A 151 11.99 -5.03 -13.93
CA LYS A 151 11.60 -3.68 -13.51
C LYS A 151 10.67 -3.76 -12.32
N ILE A 152 10.89 -2.88 -11.34
CA ILE A 152 10.07 -2.81 -10.15
C ILE A 152 8.97 -1.79 -10.39
N SER A 153 7.74 -2.16 -10.07
CA SER A 153 6.61 -1.26 -10.07
C SER A 153 5.99 -1.26 -8.69
N ARG A 154 5.61 -0.08 -8.21
CA ARG A 154 4.93 0.10 -6.93
C ARG A 154 3.48 0.45 -7.19
N ILE A 155 2.56 -0.21 -6.51
CA ILE A 155 1.13 0.10 -6.57
C ILE A 155 0.63 0.47 -5.18
N LEU A 156 -0.21 1.50 -5.16
CA LEU A 156 -1.00 1.92 -4.02
C LEU A 156 -2.47 1.99 -4.45
N VAL A 157 -3.31 1.09 -3.96
CA VAL A 157 -4.75 1.24 -4.19
C VAL A 157 -5.27 2.37 -3.31
N TRP A 158 -5.93 3.37 -3.89
CA TRP A 158 -6.44 4.53 -3.18
C TRP A 158 -7.89 4.37 -2.72
N SER A 159 -8.71 3.74 -3.57
CA SER A 159 -10.13 3.51 -3.35
C SER A 159 -10.58 2.28 -4.15
N PRO A 160 -11.83 1.81 -4.00
CA PRO A 160 -12.36 0.73 -4.83
C PRO A 160 -12.34 1.01 -6.34
N THR A 161 -12.13 2.25 -6.77
CA THR A 161 -12.15 2.62 -8.19
C THR A 161 -10.86 3.25 -8.69
N LEU A 162 -9.85 3.42 -7.82
CA LEU A 162 -8.64 4.16 -8.15
C LEU A 162 -7.41 3.52 -7.50
N ALA A 163 -6.38 3.31 -8.31
CA ALA A 163 -5.05 2.92 -7.86
C ALA A 163 -4.00 3.84 -8.47
N PHE A 164 -2.91 4.03 -7.74
CA PHE A 164 -1.71 4.71 -8.23
C PHE A 164 -0.65 3.67 -8.57
N GLY A 165 0.02 3.85 -9.70
CA GLY A 165 1.22 3.10 -10.06
C GLY A 165 2.44 4.01 -10.06
N PHE A 166 3.59 3.49 -9.68
CA PHE A 166 4.88 4.17 -9.78
C PHE A 166 5.88 3.25 -10.49
N SER A 167 6.58 3.78 -11.50
CA SER A 167 7.51 2.99 -12.31
C SER A 167 8.72 3.80 -12.77
N SER A 168 9.75 3.08 -13.21
CA SER A 168 10.95 3.64 -13.86
C SER A 168 10.74 3.96 -15.35
N ILE A 169 9.61 3.55 -15.93
CA ILE A 169 9.24 3.79 -17.32
C ILE A 169 7.88 4.48 -17.40
N ASP A 170 7.66 5.22 -18.49
CA ASP A 170 6.39 5.90 -18.80
C ASP A 170 5.32 4.92 -19.30
N ASP A 171 5.11 3.83 -18.58
CA ASP A 171 4.07 2.87 -18.89
C ASP A 171 3.57 2.19 -17.62
N PHE A 172 2.27 1.93 -17.58
CA PHE A 172 1.69 1.04 -16.57
C PHE A 172 1.92 -0.39 -17.06
N PRO A 173 2.45 -1.30 -16.24
CA PRO A 173 2.62 -2.69 -16.67
C PRO A 173 1.24 -3.32 -16.94
N ILE A 174 0.84 -3.35 -18.21
CA ILE A 174 -0.35 -4.05 -18.69
C ILE A 174 0.02 -5.51 -18.84
N HIS A 175 -0.74 -6.37 -18.18
CA HIS A 175 -0.63 -7.82 -18.32
C HIS A 175 -1.73 -8.32 -19.26
N GLU A 176 -1.61 -9.56 -19.74
CA GLU A 176 -2.65 -10.22 -20.56
C GLU A 176 -3.99 -10.44 -19.81
N VAL A 177 -4.00 -10.23 -18.50
CA VAL A 177 -5.16 -10.37 -17.62
C VAL A 177 -5.64 -8.98 -17.27
N GLU A 178 -6.92 -8.86 -16.93
CA GLU A 178 -7.49 -7.62 -16.45
C GLU A 178 -6.69 -7.08 -15.24
N THR A 179 -6.24 -5.83 -15.35
CA THR A 179 -5.30 -5.18 -14.41
C THR A 179 -5.83 -5.19 -12.97
N THR A 180 -7.13 -4.95 -12.78
CA THR A 180 -7.76 -4.93 -11.45
C THR A 180 -7.67 -6.29 -10.77
N GLU A 181 -7.92 -7.38 -11.50
CA GLU A 181 -7.81 -8.74 -10.98
C GLU A 181 -6.39 -9.11 -10.55
N ILE A 182 -5.36 -8.73 -11.33
CA ILE A 182 -3.97 -8.96 -10.94
C ILE A 182 -3.63 -8.16 -9.69
N ILE A 183 -3.97 -6.87 -9.65
CA ILE A 183 -3.69 -6.02 -8.49
C ILE A 183 -4.35 -6.59 -7.23
N ASN A 184 -5.62 -7.00 -7.32
CA ASN A 184 -6.31 -7.63 -6.20
C ASN A 184 -5.65 -8.95 -5.78
N SER A 185 -5.18 -9.76 -6.73
CA SER A 185 -4.48 -11.01 -6.43
C SER A 185 -3.14 -10.75 -5.72
N MET A 186 -2.40 -9.71 -6.13
CA MET A 186 -1.18 -9.26 -5.46
C MET A 186 -1.47 -8.76 -4.04
N ILE A 187 -2.54 -7.98 -3.84
CA ILE A 187 -2.96 -7.53 -2.50
C ILE A 187 -3.33 -8.71 -1.62
N TYR A 188 -4.03 -9.70 -2.18
CA TYR A 188 -4.36 -10.92 -1.46
C TYR A 188 -3.10 -11.70 -1.06
N SER A 189 -2.08 -11.78 -1.91
CA SER A 189 -0.84 -12.49 -1.58
C SER A 189 0.04 -11.73 -0.57
N SER A 190 0.08 -10.40 -0.65
CA SER A 190 0.98 -9.56 0.16
C SER A 190 0.41 -9.14 1.51
N CYS A 191 -0.90 -9.27 1.73
CA CYS A 191 -1.48 -8.88 3.00
C CYS A 191 -1.04 -9.80 4.14
N ASN A 192 -0.93 -9.24 5.34
CA ASN A 192 -0.54 -10.00 6.52
C ASN A 192 -1.70 -10.90 6.97
N ASN A 193 -2.90 -10.35 7.16
CA ASN A 193 -4.08 -11.18 7.44
C ASN A 193 -5.39 -10.56 6.91
N GLU A 194 -5.55 -9.25 7.01
CA GLU A 194 -6.83 -8.59 6.75
C GLU A 194 -6.87 -7.91 5.36
N ILE A 195 -7.95 -8.16 4.64
CA ILE A 195 -8.31 -7.50 3.38
C ILE A 195 -9.51 -6.60 3.61
N PHE A 196 -9.43 -5.39 3.08
CA PHE A 196 -10.46 -4.36 3.19
C PHE A 196 -11.12 -4.13 1.83
N THR A 197 -12.44 -4.21 1.79
CA THR A 197 -13.21 -4.06 0.55
C THR A 197 -14.57 -3.42 0.80
N ASN A 198 -15.14 -2.83 -0.25
CA ASN A 198 -16.53 -2.39 -0.28
C ASN A 198 -17.51 -3.50 -0.71
N GLN A 199 -16.99 -4.68 -1.08
CA GLN A 199 -17.80 -5.82 -1.52
C GLN A 199 -18.23 -6.72 -0.35
N SER A 200 -19.38 -7.38 -0.50
CA SER A 200 -19.86 -8.37 0.49
C SER A 200 -19.12 -9.70 0.43
N THR A 201 -18.55 -10.04 -0.72
CA THR A 201 -17.81 -11.27 -0.99
C THR A 201 -16.69 -10.99 -1.97
N LEU A 202 -15.62 -11.77 -1.87
CA LEU A 202 -14.46 -11.71 -2.76
C LEU A 202 -14.28 -13.05 -3.48
N PRO A 203 -13.82 -13.06 -4.74
CA PRO A 203 -13.53 -14.27 -5.49
C PRO A 203 -12.18 -14.88 -5.06
N ILE A 204 -12.10 -15.35 -3.81
CA ILE A 204 -10.85 -15.81 -3.19
C ILE A 204 -10.17 -16.92 -4.02
N GLU A 205 -10.94 -17.89 -4.49
CA GLU A 205 -10.42 -19.00 -5.33
C GLU A 205 -9.76 -18.48 -6.63
N THR A 206 -10.28 -17.38 -7.19
CA THR A 206 -9.69 -16.75 -8.38
C THR A 206 -8.35 -16.11 -8.03
N TYR A 207 -8.26 -15.39 -6.91
CA TYR A 207 -7.00 -14.79 -6.46
C TYR A 207 -5.93 -15.85 -6.20
N GLU A 208 -6.30 -16.97 -5.56
CA GLU A 208 -5.38 -18.08 -5.30
C GLU A 208 -4.91 -18.77 -6.59
N ALA A 209 -5.81 -18.97 -7.56
CA ALA A 209 -5.46 -19.53 -8.86
C ALA A 209 -4.47 -18.62 -9.61
N HIS A 210 -4.68 -17.30 -9.55
CA HIS A 210 -3.80 -16.30 -10.14
C HIS A 210 -2.42 -16.30 -9.51
N ILE A 211 -2.34 -16.33 -8.18
CA ILE A 211 -1.08 -16.38 -7.44
C ILE A 211 -0.26 -17.60 -7.84
N LYS A 212 -0.89 -18.78 -7.90
CA LYS A 212 -0.23 -20.02 -8.31
C LYS A 212 0.22 -19.99 -9.77
N LYS A 213 -0.61 -19.44 -10.66
CA LYS A 213 -0.35 -19.43 -12.12
C LYS A 213 0.81 -18.50 -12.49
N TRP A 214 0.94 -17.36 -11.82
CA TRP A 214 1.92 -16.33 -12.15
C TRP A 214 3.01 -16.17 -11.10
N GLU A 215 3.10 -17.10 -10.15
CA GLU A 215 4.10 -17.09 -9.09
C GLU A 215 4.14 -15.72 -8.38
N LEU A 216 2.97 -15.20 -8.01
CA LEU A 216 2.82 -13.92 -7.31
C LEU A 216 3.22 -14.08 -5.83
N GLU A 217 4.44 -14.55 -5.61
CA GLU A 217 5.02 -14.72 -4.29
C GLU A 217 5.43 -13.36 -3.73
N TYR A 218 4.88 -13.02 -2.57
CA TYR A 218 5.34 -11.88 -1.81
C TYR A 218 6.66 -12.25 -1.14
N GLU A 219 7.78 -11.83 -1.74
CA GLU A 219 9.10 -11.98 -1.14
C GLU A 219 9.47 -10.72 -0.35
N PHE A 220 9.26 -10.74 0.97
CA PHE A 220 9.98 -9.82 1.86
C PHE A 220 11.43 -10.30 2.00
N LYS A 221 12.24 -10.03 0.97
CA LYS A 221 13.70 -10.21 1.03
C LYS A 221 14.31 -8.92 1.53
N ASP A 222 15.05 -8.96 2.64
CA ASP A 222 15.97 -7.89 3.04
C ASP A 222 16.90 -7.61 1.86
N ARG A 223 16.60 -6.55 1.10
CA ARG A 223 17.46 -6.11 0.01
C ARG A 223 18.64 -5.37 0.63
N LYS A 224 19.78 -6.05 0.78
CA LYS A 224 21.05 -5.39 1.09
C LYS A 224 21.43 -4.50 -0.09
N PHE A 225 21.22 -3.19 0.05
CA PHE A 225 21.77 -2.21 -0.88
C PHE A 225 23.22 -1.93 -0.51
N SER A 226 24.16 -2.37 -1.34
CA SER A 226 25.54 -1.90 -1.26
C SER A 226 25.67 -0.61 -2.08
N VAL A 227 25.75 0.54 -1.42
CA VAL A 227 26.13 1.79 -2.07
C VAL A 227 27.63 1.71 -2.35
N LYS A 228 28.01 1.56 -3.62
CA LYS A 228 29.41 1.76 -4.03
C LYS A 228 29.63 3.26 -4.22
N TYR A 229 30.50 3.83 -3.40
CA TYR A 229 31.06 5.17 -3.61
C TYR A 229 32.09 5.15 -4.74
#